data_AF-A0A699QTW8-F1
#
_entry.id   AF-A0A699QTW8-F1
#
_cell.length_a   1.000
_cell.length_b   1.000
_cell.length_c   1.000
_cell.angle_alpha   90.00
_cell.angle_beta   90.00
_cell.angle_gamma   90.00
#
_symmetry.space_group_name_H-M   'P 1'
#
loop_
_entity.id
_entity.type
_entity.pdbx_description
1 polymer ?
#
loop_
_entity_poly.entity_id
_entity_poly.type
_entity_poly.pdbx_seq_one_letter_code
_entity_poly.pdbx_strand_id
1 'polypeptide(L)'
;RILKEDPAAQQQLAGLRLIAQHLQQRQEVEVVAEIIDTSALGVSHHQRKGIQQLMDLCRQQMVQKVLVPNFAHLTTMRIDLDVRSEREEHRERILEGLEEAKRQGKRIGRPLGSTEDRKAYLKKHASVVRQLRQGLSVRKTAKLCNVAAKTVSRVKALL
;
A
#
# COMPACT_ATOMS: atom_id res chain seq x y z
N ARG A 1 -11.26 -19.21 10.12
CA ARG A 1 -12.04 -19.00 8.87
C ARG A 1 -12.91 -20.22 8.67
N ILE A 2 -14.21 -20.04 8.46
CA ILE A 2 -15.16 -21.14 8.29
C ILE A 2 -15.87 -20.92 6.96
N LEU A 3 -15.67 -21.83 6.00
CA LEU A 3 -16.38 -21.82 4.72
C LEU A 3 -17.67 -22.64 4.90
N LYS A 4 -18.69 -22.03 5.53
CA LYS A 4 -19.95 -22.69 5.97
C LYS A 4 -19.73 -23.89 6.91
N GLU A 5 -20.82 -24.38 7.49
CA GLU A 5 -20.99 -25.49 8.45
C GLU A 5 -20.16 -26.75 8.13
N ASP A 6 -18.85 -26.65 8.26
CA ASP A 6 -17.91 -27.74 8.07
C ASP A 6 -17.59 -28.35 9.44
N PRO A 7 -17.88 -29.63 9.68
CA PRO A 7 -17.54 -30.30 10.94
C PRO A 7 -16.04 -30.23 11.25
N ALA A 8 -15.16 -30.17 10.24
CA ALA A 8 -13.73 -30.00 10.45
C ALA A 8 -13.38 -28.63 11.06
N ALA A 9 -14.10 -27.58 10.67
CA ALA A 9 -13.91 -26.23 11.22
C ALA A 9 -14.40 -26.13 12.67
N GLN A 10 -15.48 -26.84 13.02
CA GLN A 10 -15.95 -26.95 14.40
C GLN A 10 -14.95 -27.68 15.28
N GLN A 11 -14.34 -28.76 14.80
CA GLN A 11 -13.29 -29.48 15.51
C GLN A 11 -12.04 -28.63 15.73
N GLN A 12 -11.64 -27.84 14.73
CA GLN A 12 -10.53 -26.90 14.85
C GLN A 12 -10.81 -25.81 15.90
N LEU A 13 -12.03 -25.25 15.92
CA LEU A 13 -12.43 -24.25 16.91
C LEU A 13 -12.43 -24.84 18.33
N ALA A 14 -12.94 -26.07 18.48
CA ALA A 14 -12.91 -26.77 19.77
C ALA A 14 -11.47 -27.00 20.26
N GLY A 15 -10.56 -27.41 19.36
CA GLY A 15 -9.14 -27.56 19.69
C GLY A 15 -8.49 -26.24 20.16
N LEU A 16 -8.77 -25.12 19.48
CA LEU A 16 -8.26 -23.81 19.87
C LEU A 16 -8.79 -23.34 21.22
N ARG A 17 -10.09 -23.57 21.49
CA ARG A 17 -10.70 -23.24 22.78
C ARG A 17 -10.06 -24.01 23.92
N LEU A 18 -9.75 -25.29 23.71
CA LEU A 18 -9.11 -26.12 24.71
C LEU A 18 -7.68 -25.64 25.02
N ILE A 19 -6.92 -25.25 24.00
CA ILE A 19 -5.60 -24.63 24.17
C ILE A 19 -5.73 -23.30 24.93
N ALA A 20 -6.68 -22.45 24.55
CA ALA A 20 -6.89 -21.17 25.19
C ALA A 20 -7.26 -21.31 26.69
N GLN A 21 -8.14 -22.27 27.02
CA GLN A 21 -8.49 -22.59 28.41
C GLN A 21 -7.28 -23.03 29.22
N HIS A 22 -6.43 -23.90 28.66
CA HIS A 22 -5.21 -24.36 29.33
C HIS A 22 -4.23 -23.22 29.62
N LEU A 23 -4.10 -22.27 28.69
CA LEU A 23 -3.25 -21.09 28.87
C LEU A 23 -3.85 -20.07 29.87
N GLN A 24 -5.18 -19.94 29.92
CA GLN A 24 -5.89 -19.13 30.91
C GLN A 24 -5.75 -19.69 32.32
N GLN A 25 -5.86 -21.01 32.49
CA GLN A 25 -5.68 -21.67 33.80
C GLN A 25 -4.28 -21.45 34.38
N ARG A 26 -3.28 -21.27 33.53
CA ARG A 26 -1.90 -20.91 33.92
C ARG A 26 -1.71 -19.41 34.20
N GLN A 27 -2.77 -18.60 34.06
CA GLN A 27 -2.77 -17.13 34.16
C GLN A 27 -1.79 -16.44 33.19
N GLU A 28 -1.39 -17.09 32.09
CA GLU A 28 -0.41 -16.52 31.16
C GLU A 28 -1.05 -15.62 30.09
N VAL A 29 -2.33 -15.81 29.78
CA VAL A 29 -3.05 -15.08 28.73
C VAL A 29 -4.53 -14.94 29.07
N GLU A 30 -5.15 -13.87 28.60
CA GLU A 30 -6.60 -13.66 28.61
C GLU A 30 -7.14 -13.71 27.17
N VAL A 31 -8.26 -14.40 26.96
CA VAL A 31 -8.90 -14.46 25.65
C VAL A 31 -9.74 -13.19 25.48
N VAL A 32 -9.23 -12.26 24.68
CA VAL A 32 -9.88 -10.96 24.43
C VAL A 32 -11.03 -11.08 23.42
N ALA A 33 -10.86 -11.90 22.37
CA ALA A 33 -11.87 -12.05 21.34
C ALA A 33 -11.71 -13.37 20.57
N GLU A 34 -12.85 -14.01 20.25
CA GLU A 34 -12.91 -15.09 19.26
C GLU A 34 -13.37 -14.51 17.92
N ILE A 35 -12.52 -14.59 16.89
CA ILE A 35 -12.78 -13.98 15.57
C ILE A 35 -13.00 -15.08 14.54
N ILE A 36 -14.21 -15.09 13.96
CA ILE A 36 -14.60 -16.03 12.92
C ILE A 36 -14.82 -15.28 11.61
N ASP A 37 -13.98 -15.56 10.62
CA ASP A 37 -14.14 -15.04 9.27
C ASP A 37 -14.87 -16.06 8.39
N THR A 38 -16.04 -15.68 7.87
CA THR A 38 -16.88 -16.48 6.95
C THR A 38 -16.73 -16.08 5.48
N SER A 39 -15.82 -15.15 5.18
CA SER A 39 -15.64 -14.60 3.83
C SER A 39 -15.13 -15.65 2.81
N ALA A 40 -15.54 -15.52 1.55
CA ALA A 40 -15.16 -16.41 0.43
C ALA A 40 -13.68 -16.29 0.02
N LEU A 41 -13.14 -17.30 -0.66
CA LEU A 41 -11.73 -17.32 -1.12
C LEU A 41 -11.52 -16.22 -2.17
N GLY A 42 -10.37 -15.54 -2.13
CA GLY A 42 -10.05 -14.45 -3.07
C GLY A 42 -10.61 -13.07 -2.71
N VAL A 43 -11.42 -12.94 -1.66
CA VAL A 43 -11.92 -11.63 -1.19
C VAL A 43 -10.76 -10.82 -0.60
N SER A 44 -10.64 -9.53 -0.97
CA SER A 44 -9.61 -8.63 -0.46
C SER A 44 -9.69 -8.47 1.06
N HIS A 45 -8.55 -8.30 1.74
CA HIS A 45 -8.48 -8.18 3.20
C HIS A 45 -9.39 -7.09 3.78
N HIS A 46 -9.53 -5.94 3.10
CA HIS A 46 -10.40 -4.83 3.51
C HIS A 46 -11.90 -5.18 3.54
N GLN A 47 -12.32 -6.21 2.80
CA GLN A 47 -13.70 -6.65 2.76
C GLN A 47 -13.99 -7.78 3.77
N ARG A 48 -12.95 -8.28 4.45
CA ARG A 48 -13.07 -9.36 5.43
C ARG A 48 -13.27 -8.78 6.82
N LYS A 49 -14.51 -8.80 7.28
CA LYS A 49 -14.92 -8.23 8.59
C LYS A 49 -14.10 -8.76 9.76
N GLY A 50 -13.83 -10.08 9.79
CA GLY A 50 -13.04 -10.69 10.88
C GLY A 50 -11.59 -10.21 10.91
N ILE A 51 -10.94 -10.07 9.75
CA ILE A 51 -9.56 -9.56 9.70
C ILE A 51 -9.51 -8.09 10.09
N GLN A 52 -10.49 -7.28 9.67
CA GLN A 52 -10.54 -5.87 10.06
C GLN A 52 -10.70 -5.71 11.58
N GLN A 53 -11.56 -6.50 12.21
CA GLN A 53 -11.70 -6.51 13.67
C GLN A 53 -10.40 -6.90 14.38
N LEU A 54 -9.69 -7.93 13.88
CA LEU A 54 -8.38 -8.31 14.43
C LEU A 54 -7.37 -7.16 14.30
N MET A 55 -7.36 -6.49 13.15
CA MET A 55 -6.48 -5.35 12.88
C MET A 55 -6.74 -4.17 13.82
N ASP A 56 -7.99 -3.88 14.12
CA ASP A 56 -8.36 -2.80 15.03
C ASP A 56 -7.91 -3.11 16.46
N LEU A 57 -8.09 -4.36 16.91
CA LEU A 57 -7.61 -4.82 18.22
C LEU A 57 -6.08 -4.78 18.34
N CYS A 58 -5.36 -5.14 17.28
CA CYS A 58 -3.90 -5.01 17.23
C CYS A 58 -3.45 -3.55 17.28
N ARG A 59 -4.12 -2.65 16.54
CA ARG A 59 -3.81 -1.20 16.55
C ARG A 59 -4.05 -0.57 17.91
N GLN A 60 -5.06 -1.02 18.64
CA GLN A 60 -5.36 -0.58 20.00
C GLN A 60 -4.45 -1.21 21.07
N GLN A 61 -3.46 -2.04 20.67
CA GLN A 61 -2.55 -2.76 21.58
C GLN A 61 -3.26 -3.67 22.60
N MET A 62 -4.51 -4.06 22.31
CA MET A 62 -5.32 -4.89 23.21
C MET A 62 -4.97 -6.37 23.12
N VAL A 63 -4.23 -6.79 22.09
CA VAL A 63 -3.91 -8.20 21.81
C VAL A 63 -2.43 -8.34 21.49
N GLN A 64 -1.73 -9.21 22.23
CA GLN A 64 -0.30 -9.51 22.02
C GLN A 64 -0.07 -10.86 21.32
N LYS A 65 -1.02 -11.79 21.42
CA LYS A 65 -0.92 -13.14 20.88
C LYS A 65 -2.19 -13.50 20.12
N VAL A 66 -2.03 -14.13 18.95
CA VAL A 66 -3.14 -14.59 18.11
C VAL A 66 -3.00 -16.09 17.89
N LEU A 67 -4.01 -16.85 18.30
CA LEU A 67 -4.12 -18.29 18.07
C LEU A 67 -4.85 -18.54 16.74
N VAL A 68 -4.24 -19.33 15.85
CA VAL A 68 -4.83 -19.71 14.56
C VAL A 68 -4.77 -21.22 14.36
N PRO A 69 -5.76 -21.82 13.69
CA PRO A 69 -5.83 -23.28 13.52
C PRO A 69 -4.84 -23.82 12.48
N ASN A 70 -4.37 -22.99 11.54
CA ASN A 70 -3.39 -23.43 10.54
C ASN A 70 -2.56 -22.25 10.01
N PHE A 71 -1.24 -22.44 9.86
CA PHE A 71 -0.29 -21.39 9.49
C PHE A 71 -0.47 -20.89 8.05
N ALA A 72 -1.05 -21.72 7.17
CA ALA A 72 -1.34 -21.39 5.77
C ALA A 72 -2.26 -20.16 5.60
N HIS A 73 -2.99 -19.75 6.65
CA HIS A 73 -3.85 -18.56 6.62
C HIS A 73 -3.16 -17.26 7.03
N LEU A 74 -1.93 -17.30 7.58
CA LEU A 74 -1.17 -16.12 8.04
C LEU A 74 -0.17 -15.59 7.01
N THR A 75 0.31 -16.42 6.08
CA THR A 75 1.40 -16.06 5.16
C THR A 75 1.04 -14.88 4.24
N THR A 76 -0.22 -14.75 3.81
CA THR A 76 -0.67 -13.60 3.02
C THR A 76 -0.79 -12.33 3.87
N MET A 77 -1.12 -12.47 5.16
CA MET A 77 -1.38 -11.34 6.05
C MET A 77 -0.06 -10.69 6.52
N ARG A 78 0.99 -11.46 6.84
CA ARG A 78 2.22 -10.89 7.42
C ARG A 78 3.02 -9.97 6.48
N ILE A 79 2.96 -10.21 5.17
CA ILE A 79 3.61 -9.32 4.18
C ILE A 79 2.78 -8.06 3.93
N ASP A 80 1.45 -8.16 4.04
CA ASP A 80 0.53 -7.06 3.79
C ASP A 80 0.42 -6.07 4.96
N LEU A 81 0.57 -6.52 6.20
CA LEU A 81 0.41 -5.65 7.38
C LEU A 81 1.57 -4.66 7.54
N ASP A 82 2.81 -5.13 7.45
CA ASP A 82 3.98 -4.28 7.69
C ASP A 82 4.18 -3.28 6.54
N VAL A 83 4.04 -3.73 5.28
CA VAL A 83 4.29 -2.88 4.11
C VAL A 83 3.16 -1.89 3.85
N ARG A 84 1.89 -2.23 4.19
CA ARG A 84 0.77 -1.28 4.03
C ARG A 84 0.78 -0.25 5.15
N SER A 85 1.06 -0.64 6.39
CA SER A 85 1.06 0.31 7.52
C SER A 85 2.07 1.42 7.28
N GLU A 86 3.31 1.10 6.91
CA GLU A 86 4.33 2.11 6.64
C GLU A 86 3.98 3.01 5.44
N ARG A 87 3.42 2.43 4.38
CA ARG A 87 3.03 3.20 3.18
C ARG A 87 1.83 4.10 3.42
N GLU A 88 0.81 3.62 4.13
CA GLU A 88 -0.37 4.41 4.45
C GLU A 88 -0.02 5.49 5.48
N GLU A 89 0.77 5.20 6.50
CA GLU A 89 1.20 6.21 7.48
C GLU A 89 2.09 7.29 6.83
N HIS A 90 2.99 6.90 5.92
CA HIS A 90 3.78 7.85 5.15
C HIS A 90 2.91 8.72 4.23
N ARG A 91 1.90 8.10 3.60
CA ARG A 91 0.94 8.79 2.74
C ARG A 91 0.07 9.77 3.53
N GLU A 92 -0.43 9.37 4.69
CA GLU A 92 -1.21 10.20 5.60
C GLU A 92 -0.41 11.44 6.02
N ARG A 93 0.85 11.26 6.45
CA ARG A 93 1.76 12.39 6.76
C ARG A 93 1.98 13.34 5.58
N ILE A 94 2.12 12.81 4.36
CA ILE A 94 2.24 13.65 3.15
C ILE A 94 0.95 14.44 2.91
N LEU A 95 -0.21 13.79 3.03
CA LEU A 95 -1.51 14.43 2.83
C LEU A 95 -1.76 15.52 3.88
N GLU A 96 -1.49 15.23 5.15
CA GLU A 96 -1.56 16.20 6.25
C GLU A 96 -0.64 17.39 6.01
N GLY A 97 0.60 17.17 5.58
CA GLY A 97 1.54 18.24 5.24
C GLY A 97 1.06 19.09 4.06
N LEU A 98 0.44 18.49 3.05
CA LEU A 98 -0.16 19.21 1.93
C LEU A 98 -1.41 20.00 2.35
N GLU A 99 -2.25 19.45 3.22
CA GLU A 99 -3.42 20.15 3.75
C GLU A 99 -3.02 21.33 4.63
N GLU A 100 -1.99 21.16 5.46
CA GLU A 100 -1.45 22.23 6.28
C GLU A 100 -0.83 23.35 5.43
N ALA A 101 -0.09 23.00 4.38
CA ALA A 101 0.40 23.98 3.41
C ALA A 101 -0.75 24.74 2.72
N LYS A 102 -1.85 24.05 2.37
CA LYS A 102 -3.06 24.72 1.83
C LYS A 102 -3.70 25.65 2.85
N ARG A 103 -3.84 25.24 4.11
CA ARG A 103 -4.40 26.08 5.20
C ARG A 103 -3.58 27.35 5.43
N GLN A 104 -2.26 27.24 5.37
CA GLN A 104 -1.34 28.36 5.49
C GLN A 104 -1.30 29.24 4.22
N GLY A 105 -2.12 28.95 3.20
CA GLY A 105 -2.12 29.66 1.92
C GLY A 105 -0.82 29.47 1.12
N LYS A 106 0.04 28.51 1.50
CA LYS A 106 1.28 28.22 0.78
C LYS A 106 0.95 27.53 -0.54
N ARG A 107 1.52 28.06 -1.62
CA ARG A 107 1.32 27.51 -2.96
C ARG A 107 2.07 26.18 -3.10
N ILE A 108 1.33 25.11 -3.35
CA ILE A 108 1.89 23.79 -3.62
C ILE A 108 2.31 23.71 -5.09
N GLY A 109 3.58 23.42 -5.35
CA GLY A 109 4.11 23.21 -6.70
C GLY A 109 5.08 24.31 -7.15
N ARG A 110 5.10 24.60 -8.46
CA ARG A 110 6.03 25.57 -9.04
C ARG A 110 5.73 27.02 -8.58
N PRO A 111 6.75 27.88 -8.39
CA PRO A 111 6.56 29.28 -7.99
C PRO A 111 5.77 30.10 -9.03
N LEU A 112 5.19 31.22 -8.60
CA LEU A 112 4.36 32.07 -9.46
C LEU A 112 5.24 32.76 -10.49
N GLY A 113 4.84 32.72 -11.76
CA GLY A 113 5.64 33.29 -12.86
C GLY A 113 6.81 32.42 -13.33
N SER A 114 6.98 31.18 -12.83
CA SER A 114 8.04 30.30 -13.34
C SER A 114 7.68 29.74 -14.72
N THR A 115 8.01 30.49 -15.77
CA THR A 115 8.04 30.00 -17.14
C THR A 115 9.47 29.59 -17.48
N GLU A 116 9.64 28.46 -18.17
CA GLU A 116 10.96 28.03 -18.65
C GLU A 116 11.10 28.53 -20.09
N ASP A 117 12.13 29.32 -20.36
CA ASP A 117 12.37 29.85 -21.72
C ASP A 117 12.63 28.71 -22.71
N ARG A 118 12.22 28.91 -23.98
CA ARG A 118 12.37 27.91 -25.05
C ARG A 118 13.84 27.49 -25.21
N LYS A 119 14.77 28.46 -25.20
CA LYS A 119 16.20 28.16 -25.34
C LYS A 119 16.74 27.39 -24.14
N ALA A 120 16.31 27.76 -22.93
CA ALA A 120 16.67 27.06 -21.69
C ALA A 120 16.17 25.60 -21.70
N TYR A 121 14.92 25.38 -22.12
CA TYR A 121 14.32 24.05 -22.21
C TYR A 121 15.03 23.15 -23.24
N LEU A 122 15.37 23.70 -24.41
CA LEU A 122 16.13 22.98 -25.44
C LEU A 122 17.55 22.64 -24.98
N LYS A 123 18.21 23.54 -24.23
CA LYS A 123 19.55 23.30 -23.65
C LYS A 123 19.52 22.16 -22.62
N LYS A 124 18.50 22.12 -21.77
CA LYS A 124 18.29 21.04 -20.78
C LYS A 124 18.12 19.67 -21.42
N HIS A 125 17.51 19.63 -22.61
CA HIS A 125 17.26 18.41 -23.38
C HIS A 125 18.16 18.27 -24.61
N ALA A 126 19.43 18.70 -24.52
CA ALA A 126 20.38 18.66 -25.64
C ALA A 126 20.57 17.27 -26.25
N SER A 127 20.54 16.20 -25.43
CA SER A 127 20.63 14.81 -25.89
C SER A 127 19.46 14.40 -26.78
N VAL A 128 18.24 14.80 -26.39
CA VAL A 128 17.00 14.57 -27.15
C VAL A 128 17.02 15.38 -28.45
N VAL A 129 17.44 16.65 -28.40
CA VAL A 129 17.56 17.51 -29.58
C VAL A 129 18.52 16.92 -30.61
N ARG A 130 19.69 16.42 -30.16
CA ARG A 130 20.68 15.77 -31.04
C ARG A 130 20.09 14.57 -31.76
N GLN A 131 19.39 13.70 -31.02
CA GLN A 131 18.78 12.48 -31.57
C GLN A 131 17.61 12.78 -32.52
N LEU A 132 16.80 13.80 -32.22
CA LEU A 132 15.72 14.24 -33.12
C LEU A 132 16.26 14.86 -34.41
N ARG A 133 17.36 15.63 -34.34
CA ARG A 133 18.04 16.18 -35.52
C ARG A 133 18.67 15.10 -36.41
N GLN A 134 19.02 13.95 -35.83
CA GLN A 134 19.48 12.76 -36.58
C GLN A 134 18.33 11.99 -37.27
N GLY A 135 17.08 12.49 -37.20
CA GLY A 135 15.93 11.87 -37.85
C GLY A 135 15.34 10.68 -37.09
N LEU A 136 15.72 10.45 -35.83
CA LEU A 136 15.20 9.34 -35.03
C LEU A 136 13.74 9.57 -34.63
N SER A 137 12.97 8.48 -34.54
CA SER A 137 11.57 8.55 -34.10
C SER A 137 11.46 8.94 -32.62
N VAL A 138 10.31 9.50 -32.24
CA VAL A 138 10.02 9.91 -30.85
C VAL A 138 10.19 8.73 -29.89
N ARG A 139 9.73 7.53 -30.28
CA ARG A 139 9.80 6.32 -29.45
C ARG A 139 11.23 5.82 -29.26
N LYS A 140 12.03 5.85 -30.33
CA LYS A 140 13.45 5.44 -30.28
C LYS A 140 14.27 6.42 -29.44
N THR A 141 14.05 7.71 -29.63
CA THR A 141 14.68 8.79 -28.86
C THR A 141 14.32 8.71 -27.37
N ALA A 142 13.04 8.48 -27.05
CA ALA A 142 12.57 8.33 -25.67
C ALA A 142 13.28 7.18 -24.94
N LYS A 143 13.44 6.03 -25.61
CA LYS A 143 14.16 4.87 -25.07
C LYS A 143 15.65 5.15 -24.88
N LEU A 144 16.29 5.77 -25.86
CA LEU A 144 17.73 6.07 -25.83
C LEU A 144 18.10 7.13 -24.78
N CYS A 145 17.26 8.14 -24.59
CA CYS A 145 17.48 9.20 -23.61
C CYS A 145 16.85 8.93 -22.24
N ASN A 146 16.19 7.77 -22.05
CA ASN A 146 15.43 7.42 -20.84
C ASN A 146 14.47 8.55 -20.38
N VAL A 147 13.72 9.12 -21.33
CA VAL A 147 12.77 10.20 -21.09
C VAL A 147 11.37 9.80 -21.57
N ALA A 148 10.34 10.36 -20.94
CA ALA A 148 8.96 10.12 -21.37
C ALA A 148 8.75 10.58 -22.82
N ALA A 149 7.96 9.81 -23.58
CA ALA A 149 7.62 10.14 -24.97
C ALA A 149 7.00 11.55 -25.08
N LYS A 150 6.21 11.98 -24.08
CA LYS A 150 5.61 13.31 -24.02
C LYS A 150 6.65 14.43 -23.96
N THR A 151 7.75 14.22 -23.24
CA THR A 151 8.87 15.17 -23.16
C THR A 151 9.55 15.30 -24.52
N VAL A 152 9.79 14.17 -25.20
CA VAL A 152 10.38 14.16 -26.56
C VAL A 152 9.45 14.84 -27.57
N SER A 153 8.14 14.57 -27.53
CA SER A 153 7.18 15.25 -28.40
C SER A 153 7.15 16.76 -28.15
N ARG A 154 7.25 17.20 -26.88
CA ARG A 154 7.32 18.62 -26.54
C ARG A 154 8.61 19.26 -27.05
N VAL A 155 9.75 18.57 -26.95
CA VAL A 155 11.02 19.05 -27.55
C VAL A 155 10.90 19.12 -29.07
N LYS A 156 10.31 18.11 -29.72
CA LYS A 156 10.10 18.09 -31.18
C LYS A 156 9.23 19.24 -31.66
N ALA A 157 8.18 19.59 -30.93
CA ALA A 157 7.32 20.74 -31.26
C ALA A 157 8.01 22.10 -31.05
N LEU A 158 9.07 22.14 -30.25
CA LEU A 158 9.88 23.32 -29.96
C LEU A 158 11.13 23.42 -30.84
N LEU A 159 11.41 22.44 -31.70
CA LEU A 159 12.47 22.48 -32.71
C LEU A 159 11.92 23.04 -34.01
#